data_AF-A0AAD7D6Q1-F1
#
_entry.id   AF-A0AAD7D6Q1-F1
#
_cell.length_a   1.000
_cell.length_b   1.000
_cell.length_c   1.000
_cell.angle_alpha   90.00
_cell.angle_beta   90.00
_cell.angle_gamma   90.00
#
_symmetry.space_group_name_H-M   'P 1'
#
loop_
_entity.id
_entity.type
_entity.pdbx_description
1 polymer ?
#
loop_
_entity_poly.entity_id
_entity_poly.type
_entity_poly.pdbx_seq_one_letter_code
_entity_poly.pdbx_strand_id
1 'polypeptide(L)'
;MLTQTHNAQATLNFHGTSVTLIAHIPSQYPPNATSASYTIDDGELVTFPLKGLGSSTDTQFNSLVFTTPTLSNGPHTLKVIHGGDTDHTPLAFKSFYVTQTSVFPAVEPSPTSPGNIILPRRSNTGVIVGGVVGGLVLLALLAALCCWRQKRKGRDVEESATSPYTIDTVDGARPSGVFPATIASRQAYKRMASAASDVARGQQGLNPPPAPVVVRHKDSGVRLETASSSTAAPAIVELPPGYTLT
;
A
#
# COMPACT_ATOMS: atom_id res chain seq x y z
N MET A 1 5.54 -1.04 -12.54
CA MET A 1 6.46 -0.38 -13.50
C MET A 1 6.88 0.95 -12.91
N LEU A 2 8.13 1.38 -13.11
CA LEU A 2 8.68 2.63 -12.57
C LEU A 2 9.56 3.31 -13.63
N THR A 3 9.49 4.64 -13.75
CA THR A 3 10.37 5.44 -14.63
C THR A 3 10.66 6.83 -14.04
N GLN A 4 11.88 7.32 -14.28
CA GLN A 4 12.32 8.71 -14.03
C GLN A 4 12.67 9.45 -15.32
N THR A 5 12.57 8.78 -16.47
CA THR A 5 12.96 9.39 -17.74
C THR A 5 11.87 10.36 -18.19
N HIS A 6 12.26 11.59 -18.48
CA HIS A 6 11.37 12.60 -19.04
C HIS A 6 10.77 12.11 -20.36
N ASN A 7 9.47 12.32 -20.55
CA ASN A 7 8.67 11.83 -21.67
C ASN A 7 8.59 10.30 -21.80
N ALA A 8 8.98 9.52 -20.79
CA ALA A 8 8.69 8.09 -20.79
C ALA A 8 7.18 7.85 -20.79
N GLN A 9 6.74 6.81 -21.50
CA GLN A 9 5.33 6.58 -21.80
C GLN A 9 4.92 5.17 -21.40
N ALA A 10 3.68 5.03 -20.97
CA ALA A 10 3.03 3.75 -20.78
C ALA A 10 1.68 3.74 -21.47
N THR A 11 1.36 2.64 -22.13
CA THR A 11 0.13 2.46 -22.89
C THR A 11 -0.67 1.31 -22.30
N LEU A 12 -1.97 1.53 -22.09
CA LEU A 12 -2.92 0.55 -21.60
C LEU A 12 -4.10 0.49 -22.58
N ASN A 13 -4.31 -0.67 -23.17
CA ASN A 13 -5.53 -0.98 -23.91
C ASN A 13 -6.56 -1.53 -22.93
N PHE A 14 -7.76 -0.96 -22.89
CA PHE A 14 -8.81 -1.38 -21.98
C PHE A 14 -10.19 -1.37 -22.64
N HIS A 15 -11.14 -2.10 -22.06
CA HIS A 15 -12.53 -2.06 -22.46
C HIS A 15 -13.38 -1.63 -21.27
N GLY A 16 -14.04 -0.48 -21.32
CA GLY A 16 -14.80 0.06 -20.18
C GLY A 16 -15.23 1.51 -20.37
N THR A 17 -15.62 2.15 -19.28
CA THR A 17 -16.13 3.53 -19.25
C THR A 17 -15.23 4.49 -18.48
N SER A 18 -14.31 4.01 -17.64
CA SER A 18 -13.30 4.87 -17.02
C SER A 18 -12.13 4.05 -16.50
N VAL A 19 -10.99 4.71 -16.34
CA VAL A 19 -9.78 4.18 -15.71
C VAL A 19 -9.38 5.07 -14.53
N THR A 20 -9.04 4.44 -13.40
CA THR A 20 -8.37 5.06 -12.25
C THR A 20 -6.97 4.50 -12.10
N LEU A 21 -5.97 5.38 -11.99
CA LEU A 21 -4.59 4.98 -11.76
C LEU A 21 -4.23 5.08 -10.28
N ILE A 22 -3.76 3.96 -9.72
CA ILE A 22 -3.14 3.90 -8.39
C ILE A 22 -1.63 3.71 -8.54
N ALA A 23 -0.87 4.54 -7.82
CA ALA A 23 0.58 4.52 -7.80
C ALA A 23 1.12 4.33 -6.38
N HIS A 24 2.44 4.24 -6.29
CA HIS A 24 3.17 4.39 -5.03
C HIS A 24 4.28 5.42 -5.25
N ILE A 25 4.70 6.08 -4.17
CA ILE A 25 5.74 7.10 -4.19
C ILE A 25 6.91 6.59 -3.35
N PRO A 26 7.95 6.01 -3.99
CA PRO A 26 9.08 5.41 -3.31
C PRO A 26 10.01 6.45 -2.67
N SER A 27 10.43 6.21 -1.42
CA SER A 27 11.26 7.15 -0.65
C SER A 27 12.75 7.16 -1.01
N GLN A 28 13.20 6.19 -1.79
CA GLN A 28 14.56 6.12 -2.31
C GLN A 28 14.81 6.98 -3.55
N TYR A 29 13.82 7.75 -4.01
CA TYR A 29 13.94 8.65 -5.18
C TYR A 29 13.65 10.11 -4.77
N PRO A 30 14.02 11.09 -5.61
CA PRO A 30 13.83 12.49 -5.26
C PRO A 30 12.37 12.84 -4.94
N PRO A 31 12.13 13.59 -3.85
CA PRO A 31 10.79 13.79 -3.31
C PRO A 31 10.04 14.96 -3.97
N ASN A 32 10.62 15.62 -4.97
CA ASN A 32 10.06 16.82 -5.59
C ASN A 32 8.83 16.43 -6.43
N ALA A 33 7.71 17.12 -6.22
CA ALA A 33 6.51 16.93 -7.02
C ALA A 33 6.75 17.33 -8.48
N THR A 34 6.04 16.70 -9.41
CA THR A 34 6.11 17.01 -10.85
C THR A 34 4.71 16.94 -11.47
N SER A 35 4.63 17.00 -12.78
CA SER A 35 3.41 16.74 -13.55
C SER A 35 3.59 15.55 -14.47
N ALA A 36 2.49 14.88 -14.76
CA ALA A 36 2.40 13.91 -15.83
C ALA A 36 1.15 14.23 -16.66
N SER A 37 1.04 13.61 -17.82
CA SER A 37 -0.08 13.84 -18.72
C SER A 37 -0.61 12.53 -19.28
N TYR A 38 -1.85 12.52 -19.72
CA TYR A 38 -2.42 11.38 -20.42
C TYR A 38 -3.25 11.79 -21.63
N THR A 39 -3.37 10.87 -22.59
CA THR A 39 -4.36 10.94 -23.68
C THR A 39 -5.21 9.67 -23.68
N ILE A 40 -6.43 9.79 -24.18
CA ILE A 40 -7.34 8.66 -24.42
C ILE A 40 -7.67 8.69 -25.91
N ASP A 41 -7.46 7.56 -26.59
CA ASP A 41 -7.73 7.40 -28.03
C ASP A 41 -7.10 8.50 -28.90
N ASP A 42 -5.85 8.86 -28.59
CA ASP A 42 -5.09 9.94 -29.23
C ASP A 42 -5.80 11.32 -29.22
N GLY A 43 -6.70 11.53 -28.26
CA GLY A 43 -7.38 12.80 -28.02
C GLY A 43 -6.52 13.87 -27.35
N GLU A 44 -7.18 14.84 -26.72
CA GLU A 44 -6.52 15.98 -26.06
C GLU A 44 -5.62 15.53 -24.88
N LEU A 45 -4.46 16.16 -24.76
CA LEU A 45 -3.50 15.90 -23.70
C LEU A 45 -3.95 16.53 -22.38
N VAL A 46 -4.29 15.70 -21.40
CA VAL A 46 -4.71 16.14 -20.07
C VAL A 46 -3.55 16.06 -19.10
N THR A 47 -3.19 17.18 -18.47
CA THR A 47 -2.10 17.25 -17.48
C THR A 47 -2.63 17.11 -16.06
N PHE A 48 -1.92 16.37 -15.21
CA PHE A 48 -2.24 16.17 -13.79
C PHE A 48 -0.99 16.25 -12.90
N PRO A 49 -1.12 16.65 -11.63
CA PRO A 49 0.00 16.73 -10.71
C PRO A 49 0.39 15.33 -10.19
N LEU A 50 1.68 15.04 -10.21
CA LEU A 50 2.27 13.88 -9.54
C LEU A 50 2.88 14.34 -8.22
N LYS A 51 2.21 14.00 -7.12
CA LYS A 51 2.66 14.35 -5.77
C LYS A 51 3.99 13.66 -5.48
N GLY A 52 4.91 14.40 -4.89
CA GLY A 52 6.10 13.83 -4.26
C GLY A 52 5.92 13.62 -2.77
N LEU A 53 6.98 13.15 -2.11
CA LEU A 53 6.97 12.89 -0.67
C LEU A 53 7.12 14.16 0.18
N GLY A 54 7.53 15.28 -0.43
CA GLY A 54 7.83 16.50 0.32
C GLY A 54 8.93 16.24 1.35
N SER A 55 8.63 16.46 2.63
CA SER A 55 9.55 16.18 3.75
C SER A 55 9.40 14.78 4.36
N SER A 56 8.52 13.93 3.83
CA SER A 56 8.33 12.56 4.31
C SER A 56 9.46 11.64 3.85
N THR A 57 9.88 10.71 4.71
CA THR A 57 10.85 9.65 4.41
C THR A 57 10.20 8.30 4.12
N ASP A 58 8.89 8.19 4.30
CA ASP A 58 8.17 6.93 4.17
C ASP A 58 7.62 6.75 2.76
N THR A 59 7.81 5.56 2.19
CA THR A 59 7.20 5.23 0.90
C THR A 59 5.68 5.27 1.01
N GLN A 60 5.03 6.07 0.18
CA GLN A 60 3.57 6.16 0.17
C GLN A 60 2.99 5.10 -0.78
N PHE A 61 2.08 4.26 -0.29
CA PHE A 61 1.40 3.25 -1.11
C PHE A 61 -0.05 3.64 -1.37
N ASN A 62 -0.63 3.08 -2.43
CA ASN A 62 -2.05 3.22 -2.79
C ASN A 62 -2.48 4.67 -3.03
N SER A 63 -1.57 5.50 -3.57
CA SER A 63 -1.89 6.89 -3.90
C SER A 63 -2.72 6.94 -5.17
N LEU A 64 -3.95 7.47 -5.08
CA LEU A 64 -4.76 7.80 -6.24
C LEU A 64 -4.11 8.97 -6.99
N VAL A 65 -3.75 8.72 -8.26
CA VAL A 65 -3.07 9.71 -9.10
C VAL A 65 -4.09 10.49 -9.92
N PHE A 66 -4.91 9.78 -10.68
CA PHE A 66 -5.99 10.38 -11.45
C PHE A 66 -7.11 9.37 -11.75
N THR A 67 -8.26 9.91 -12.10
CA THR A 67 -9.38 9.18 -12.69
C THR A 67 -9.78 9.89 -13.98
N THR A 68 -9.91 9.13 -15.05
CA THR A 68 -10.37 9.65 -16.36
C THR A 68 -11.85 10.05 -16.32
N PRO A 69 -12.30 10.95 -17.20
CA PRO A 69 -13.73 11.21 -17.41
C PRO A 69 -14.49 9.94 -17.81
N THR A 70 -15.81 9.96 -17.66
CA THR A 70 -16.66 8.87 -18.16
C THR A 70 -16.66 8.85 -19.68
N LEU A 71 -16.26 7.72 -20.24
CA LEU A 71 -16.24 7.39 -21.67
C LEU A 71 -17.46 6.54 -22.05
N SER A 72 -17.71 6.42 -23.35
CA SER A 72 -18.61 5.39 -23.88
C SER A 72 -18.11 4.00 -23.50
N ASN A 73 -19.00 3.03 -23.24
CA ASN A 73 -18.55 1.67 -22.98
C ASN A 73 -18.00 1.04 -24.27
N GLY A 74 -16.69 0.81 -24.34
CA GLY A 74 -16.05 0.28 -25.53
C GLY A 74 -14.55 0.05 -25.38
N PRO A 75 -13.85 -0.33 -26.46
CA PRO A 75 -12.40 -0.43 -26.49
C PRO A 75 -11.76 0.95 -26.54
N HIS A 76 -10.75 1.16 -25.70
CA HIS A 76 -10.03 2.42 -25.55
C HIS A 76 -8.52 2.18 -25.36
N THR A 77 -7.73 3.21 -25.69
CA THR A 77 -6.29 3.25 -25.47
C THR A 77 -5.94 4.43 -24.56
N LEU A 78 -5.46 4.15 -23.35
CA LEU A 78 -4.91 5.14 -22.43
C LEU A 78 -3.39 5.22 -22.60
N LYS A 79 -2.87 6.42 -22.79
CA LYS A 79 -1.44 6.69 -22.85
C LYS A 79 -1.06 7.67 -21.77
N VAL A 80 -0.13 7.31 -20.89
CA VAL A 80 0.38 8.15 -19.80
C VAL A 80 1.82 8.53 -20.08
N ILE A 81 2.17 9.80 -19.92
CA ILE A 81 3.47 10.39 -20.22
C ILE A 81 4.02 11.05 -18.94
N HIS A 82 5.23 10.70 -18.56
CA HIS A 82 5.92 11.28 -17.42
C HIS A 82 6.52 12.64 -17.79
N GLY A 83 6.20 13.70 -17.04
CA GLY A 83 6.74 15.05 -17.24
C GLY A 83 7.90 15.40 -16.31
N GLY A 84 8.33 14.50 -15.42
CA GLY A 84 9.49 14.71 -14.54
C GLY A 84 10.78 14.13 -15.12
N ASP A 85 11.89 14.46 -14.47
CA ASP A 85 13.23 13.93 -14.76
C ASP A 85 13.80 13.19 -13.52
N THR A 86 15.12 13.04 -13.46
CA THR A 86 15.81 12.37 -12.34
C THR A 86 15.71 13.12 -11.02
N ASP A 87 15.41 14.42 -11.02
CA ASP A 87 15.32 15.26 -9.81
C ASP A 87 13.89 15.35 -9.26
N HIS A 88 12.94 14.67 -9.92
CA HIS A 88 11.53 14.65 -9.60
C HIS A 88 11.06 13.26 -9.16
N THR A 89 9.84 13.25 -8.60
CA THR A 89 9.16 12.03 -8.19
C THR A 89 8.96 11.09 -9.39
N PRO A 90 9.41 9.83 -9.32
CA PRO A 90 9.23 8.88 -10.41
C PRO A 90 7.76 8.56 -10.65
N LEU A 91 7.42 8.25 -11.91
CA LEU A 91 6.13 7.66 -12.24
C LEU A 91 6.17 6.15 -11.97
N ALA A 92 5.56 5.72 -10.86
CA ALA A 92 5.57 4.33 -10.41
C ALA A 92 4.17 3.72 -10.27
N PHE A 93 3.69 3.05 -11.33
CA PHE A 93 2.37 2.43 -11.36
C PHE A 93 2.29 1.20 -10.46
N LYS A 94 1.17 1.09 -9.73
CA LYS A 94 0.80 -0.12 -8.98
C LYS A 94 -0.32 -0.88 -9.70
N SER A 95 -1.45 -0.22 -9.95
CA SER A 95 -2.62 -0.83 -10.58
C SER A 95 -3.46 0.18 -11.34
N PHE A 96 -4.14 -0.31 -12.37
CA PHE A 96 -5.21 0.41 -13.09
C PHE A 96 -6.54 -0.26 -12.77
N TYR A 97 -7.52 0.53 -12.34
CA TYR A 97 -8.89 0.07 -12.13
C TYR A 97 -9.74 0.53 -13.31
N VAL A 98 -10.24 -0.43 -14.08
CA VAL A 98 -11.13 -0.16 -15.21
C VAL A 98 -12.57 -0.35 -14.75
N THR A 99 -13.36 0.71 -14.83
CA THR A 99 -14.80 0.64 -14.59
C THR A 99 -15.49 0.16 -15.86
N GLN A 100 -16.40 -0.79 -15.72
CA GLN A 100 -17.28 -1.23 -16.80
C GLN A 100 -18.72 -1.00 -16.37
N THR A 101 -19.53 -0.37 -17.22
CA THR A 101 -20.98 -0.46 -17.06
C THR A 101 -21.37 -1.87 -17.43
N SER A 102 -21.61 -2.70 -16.40
CA SER A 102 -22.38 -3.93 -16.57
C SER A 102 -23.80 -3.53 -16.95
N VAL A 103 -24.02 -3.32 -18.25
CA VAL A 103 -25.35 -3.39 -18.83
C VAL A 103 -25.73 -4.86 -18.69
N PHE A 104 -26.18 -5.26 -17.51
CA PHE A 104 -27.11 -6.38 -17.47
C PHE A 104 -28.23 -5.93 -18.39
N PRO A 105 -28.50 -6.64 -19.50
CA PRO A 105 -29.69 -6.33 -20.27
C PRO A 105 -30.81 -6.33 -19.23
N ALA A 106 -31.42 -5.17 -19.02
CA ALA A 106 -32.70 -5.14 -18.34
C ALA A 106 -33.53 -6.10 -19.18
N VAL A 107 -33.84 -7.27 -18.61
CA VAL A 107 -34.78 -8.19 -19.22
C VAL A 107 -36.08 -7.41 -19.21
N GLU A 108 -36.30 -6.65 -20.28
CA GLU A 108 -37.58 -6.06 -20.58
C GLU A 108 -38.53 -7.25 -20.56
N PRO A 109 -39.55 -7.27 -19.66
CA PRO A 109 -40.42 -8.42 -19.52
C PRO A 109 -41.21 -8.56 -20.83
N SER A 110 -40.65 -9.32 -21.77
CA SER A 110 -41.34 -9.75 -22.97
C SER A 110 -42.54 -10.58 -22.51
N PRO A 111 -43.77 -10.22 -22.90
CA PRO A 111 -44.94 -11.00 -22.55
C PRO A 111 -44.83 -12.40 -23.18
N THR A 112 -44.70 -13.39 -22.30
CA THR A 112 -45.18 -14.77 -22.46
C THR A 112 -44.84 -15.47 -23.77
N SER A 113 -43.71 -16.17 -23.79
CA SER A 113 -43.60 -17.42 -24.52
C SER A 113 -43.03 -18.49 -23.57
N PRO A 114 -43.75 -19.58 -23.30
CA PRO A 114 -43.37 -20.56 -22.29
C PRO A 114 -42.24 -21.46 -22.81
N GLY A 115 -41.16 -21.56 -22.01
CA GLY A 115 -40.28 -22.73 -22.07
C GLY A 115 -38.85 -22.45 -22.50
N ASN A 116 -38.06 -21.80 -21.64
CA ASN A 116 -36.68 -22.24 -21.48
C ASN A 116 -36.22 -22.05 -20.03
N ILE A 117 -35.93 -23.17 -19.38
CA ILE A 117 -35.62 -23.25 -17.95
C ILE A 117 -34.25 -22.60 -17.72
N ILE A 118 -34.26 -21.36 -17.22
CA ILE A 118 -33.08 -20.69 -16.69
C ILE A 118 -32.69 -21.43 -15.41
N LEU A 119 -31.62 -22.24 -15.47
CA LEU A 119 -31.03 -22.83 -14.27
C LEU A 119 -30.38 -21.69 -13.43
N PRO A 120 -30.74 -21.54 -12.15
CA PRO A 120 -30.15 -20.52 -11.30
C PRO A 120 -28.65 -20.77 -11.12
N ARG A 121 -27.83 -19.75 -11.38
CA ARG A 121 -26.39 -19.75 -11.07
C ARG A 121 -26.24 -19.89 -9.54
N ARG A 122 -25.99 -21.12 -9.07
CA ARG A 122 -25.66 -21.41 -7.68
C ARG A 122 -24.32 -20.74 -7.34
N SER A 123 -24.32 -19.85 -6.35
CA SER A 123 -23.09 -19.33 -5.75
C SER A 123 -22.41 -20.46 -4.98
N ASN A 124 -21.16 -20.76 -5.32
CA ASN A 124 -20.37 -21.85 -4.72
C ASN A 124 -19.82 -21.51 -3.32
N THR A 125 -20.42 -20.53 -2.63
CA THR A 125 -19.97 -20.04 -1.32
C THR A 125 -19.89 -21.17 -0.28
N GLY A 126 -20.79 -22.15 -0.37
CA GLY A 126 -20.82 -23.29 0.56
C GLY A 126 -19.57 -24.18 0.50
N VAL A 127 -18.94 -24.33 -0.67
CA VAL A 127 -17.76 -25.21 -0.83
C VAL A 127 -16.54 -24.60 -0.14
N ILE A 128 -16.38 -23.26 -0.23
CA ILE A 128 -15.26 -22.54 0.39
C ILE A 128 -15.37 -22.58 1.91
N VAL A 129 -16.56 -22.33 2.47
CA VAL A 129 -16.78 -22.35 3.92
C VAL A 129 -16.63 -23.77 4.47
N GLY A 130 -17.10 -24.79 3.75
CA GLY A 130 -16.94 -26.19 4.15
C GLY A 130 -15.48 -26.63 4.26
N GLY A 131 -14.62 -26.17 3.34
CA GLY A 131 -13.18 -26.48 3.37
C GLY A 131 -12.46 -25.92 4.60
N VAL A 132 -12.74 -24.65 4.97
CA VAL A 132 -12.09 -24.00 6.12
C VAL A 132 -12.53 -24.64 7.43
N VAL A 133 -13.84 -24.87 7.61
CA VAL A 133 -14.37 -25.49 8.83
C VAL A 133 -13.86 -26.93 8.97
N GLY A 134 -13.87 -27.71 7.88
CA GLY A 134 -13.33 -29.07 7.87
C GLY A 134 -11.82 -29.11 8.17
N GLY A 135 -11.05 -28.17 7.62
CA GLY A 135 -9.61 -28.06 7.85
C GLY A 135 -9.26 -27.75 9.31
N LEU A 136 -9.99 -26.82 9.94
CA LEU A 136 -9.78 -26.48 11.36
C LEU A 136 -10.10 -27.65 12.28
N VAL A 137 -11.18 -28.40 12.01
CA VAL A 137 -11.54 -29.59 12.79
C VAL A 137 -10.51 -30.70 12.63
N LEU A 138 -10.04 -30.96 11.40
CA LEU A 138 -9.01 -31.96 11.12
C LEU A 138 -7.68 -31.61 11.80
N LEU A 139 -7.28 -30.33 11.74
CA LEU A 139 -6.05 -29.83 12.35
C LEU A 139 -6.08 -29.99 13.88
N ALA A 140 -7.22 -29.66 14.51
CA ALA A 140 -7.41 -29.83 15.95
C ALA A 140 -7.31 -31.31 16.38
N LEU A 141 -7.90 -32.24 15.60
CA LEU A 141 -7.80 -33.68 15.85
C LEU A 141 -6.35 -34.19 15.71
N LEU A 142 -5.62 -33.75 14.69
CA LEU A 142 -4.21 -34.11 14.51
C LEU A 142 -3.33 -33.57 15.64
N ALA A 143 -3.56 -32.32 16.07
CA ALA A 143 -2.85 -31.74 17.22
C ALA A 143 -3.14 -32.53 18.51
N ALA A 144 -4.41 -32.87 18.77
CA ALA A 144 -4.79 -33.67 19.93
C ALA A 144 -4.13 -35.07 19.91
N LEU A 145 -4.14 -35.74 18.75
CA LEU A 145 -3.49 -37.04 18.57
C LEU A 145 -1.97 -36.95 18.77
N CYS A 146 -1.33 -35.89 18.27
CA CYS A 146 0.10 -35.65 18.43
C CYS A 146 0.45 -35.39 19.90
N CYS A 147 -0.29 -34.53 20.58
CA CYS A 147 -0.15 -34.27 22.02
C CYS A 147 -0.35 -35.54 22.85
N TRP A 148 -1.32 -36.38 22.48
CA TRP A 148 -1.56 -37.65 23.19
C TRP A 148 -0.40 -38.63 23.01
N ARG A 149 0.16 -38.73 21.81
CA ARG A 149 1.35 -39.55 21.54
C ARG A 149 2.60 -39.05 22.26
N GLN A 150 2.79 -37.74 22.35
CA GLN A 150 3.91 -37.14 23.08
C GLN A 150 3.79 -37.36 24.59
N LYS A 151 2.60 -37.17 25.17
CA LYS A 151 2.36 -37.46 26.59
C LYS A 151 2.61 -38.92 26.96
N ARG A 152 2.41 -39.85 26.03
CA ARG A 152 2.66 -41.28 26.26
C ARG A 152 4.15 -41.65 26.28
N LYS A 153 5.05 -40.80 25.77
CA LYS A 153 6.50 -41.07 25.72
C LYS A 153 7.30 -40.52 26.91
N GLY A 154 6.68 -39.79 27.83
CA GLY A 154 7.40 -39.02 28.86
C GLY A 154 7.22 -39.53 30.30
N ARG A 155 6.99 -40.82 30.54
CA ARG A 155 6.85 -41.34 31.92
C ARG A 155 8.08 -42.10 32.45
N ASP A 156 9.20 -42.08 31.73
CA ASP A 156 10.42 -42.80 32.12
C ASP A 156 11.64 -41.86 32.35
N VAL A 157 11.41 -40.66 32.90
CA VAL A 157 12.51 -39.84 33.45
C VAL A 157 12.09 -39.32 34.82
N GLU A 158 11.85 -40.26 35.72
CA GLU A 158 12.03 -40.04 37.15
C GLU A 158 13.38 -40.67 37.51
N GLU A 159 14.14 -39.96 38.34
CA GLU A 159 15.34 -40.44 39.04
C GLU A 159 16.69 -40.35 38.31
N SER A 160 17.29 -39.15 38.37
CA SER A 160 18.71 -38.91 38.70
C SER A 160 18.86 -37.40 38.91
N ALA A 161 18.69 -36.87 40.13
CA ALA A 161 19.73 -36.72 41.15
C ALA A 161 20.99 -35.96 40.66
N THR A 162 21.40 -34.95 41.45
CA THR A 162 22.74 -34.31 41.48
C THR A 162 22.94 -33.18 40.45
N SER A 163 23.37 -31.95 40.75
CA SER A 163 23.73 -31.20 41.95
C SER A 163 24.01 -29.75 41.47
N PRO A 164 23.72 -28.68 42.24
CA PRO A 164 24.16 -27.33 41.89
C PRO A 164 25.65 -27.17 42.25
N TYR A 165 26.53 -27.24 41.25
CA TYR A 165 27.92 -26.83 41.45
C TYR A 165 28.09 -25.35 41.14
N THR A 166 28.15 -24.58 42.21
CA THR A 166 28.69 -23.22 42.27
C THR A 166 30.19 -23.28 41.95
N ILE A 167 30.67 -22.55 40.93
CA ILE A 167 32.10 -22.23 40.83
C ILE A 167 32.28 -20.76 41.14
N ASP A 168 32.97 -20.56 42.24
CA ASP A 168 33.53 -19.30 42.72
C ASP A 168 34.56 -18.71 41.76
N THR A 169 34.53 -17.39 41.75
CA THR A 169 35.57 -16.42 41.43
C THR A 169 36.99 -16.88 41.78
N VAL A 170 37.90 -16.88 40.80
CA VAL A 170 39.35 -16.78 41.05
C VAL A 170 39.94 -15.74 40.11
N ASP A 171 40.31 -14.61 40.72
CA ASP A 171 41.29 -13.67 40.21
C ASP A 171 42.62 -14.38 39.93
N GLY A 172 43.21 -14.17 38.76
CA GLY A 172 44.51 -14.75 38.47
C GLY A 172 45.05 -14.47 37.08
N ALA A 173 45.89 -13.44 37.01
CA ALA A 173 47.06 -13.34 36.13
C ALA A 173 46.85 -13.38 34.60
N ARG A 174 47.11 -12.21 34.00
CA ARG A 174 47.56 -12.02 32.61
C ARG A 174 48.63 -13.05 32.22
N PRO A 175 48.62 -13.50 30.96
CA PRO A 175 49.76 -13.14 30.13
C PRO A 175 49.35 -12.50 28.80
N SER A 176 50.21 -11.56 28.41
CA SER A 176 50.22 -10.81 27.17
C SER A 176 50.14 -11.71 25.93
N GLY A 177 49.21 -11.39 25.02
CA GLY A 177 49.05 -12.09 23.75
C GLY A 177 48.24 -11.26 22.77
N VAL A 178 48.98 -10.51 21.94
CA VAL A 178 48.62 -9.78 20.73
C VAL A 178 47.42 -10.37 19.97
N PHE A 179 46.33 -9.59 19.76
CA PHE A 179 45.62 -9.37 18.48
C PHE A 179 44.58 -8.23 18.68
N PRO A 180 44.73 -7.05 18.05
CA PRO A 180 43.66 -6.06 18.02
C PRO A 180 42.66 -6.41 16.91
N ALA A 181 41.57 -7.09 17.28
CA ALA A 181 40.35 -7.06 16.49
C ALA A 181 39.66 -5.71 16.74
N THR A 182 39.58 -4.91 15.69
CA THR A 182 39.01 -3.57 15.64
C THR A 182 37.50 -3.61 15.92
N ILE A 183 37.10 -3.65 17.19
CA ILE A 183 35.74 -3.32 17.65
C ILE A 183 35.82 -1.93 18.28
N ALA A 184 35.76 -0.91 17.43
CA ALA A 184 35.74 0.48 17.84
C ALA A 184 34.73 1.25 17.00
N SER A 185 33.44 1.17 17.35
CA SER A 185 32.45 2.18 16.97
C SER A 185 31.13 2.03 17.74
N ARG A 186 31.18 1.96 19.08
CA ARG A 186 29.99 2.13 19.94
C ARG A 186 30.10 3.23 21.01
N GLN A 187 31.08 4.14 20.90
CA GLN A 187 31.20 5.28 21.83
C GLN A 187 31.26 6.67 21.15
N ALA A 188 30.95 6.78 19.86
CA ALA A 188 30.91 8.07 19.16
C ALA A 188 29.57 8.84 19.26
N TYR A 189 28.50 8.26 19.84
CA TYR A 189 27.18 8.90 19.89
C TYR A 189 26.87 9.70 21.16
N LYS A 190 27.76 9.73 22.17
CA LYS A 190 27.47 10.38 23.46
C LYS A 190 28.24 11.68 23.75
N ARG A 191 28.95 12.25 22.78
CA ARG A 191 29.69 13.52 22.95
C ARG A 191 29.38 14.63 21.93
N MET A 192 28.37 14.46 21.07
CA MET A 192 27.92 15.53 20.16
C MET A 192 26.64 16.26 20.61
N ALA A 193 26.08 15.92 21.78
CA ALA A 193 24.86 16.54 22.29
C ALA A 193 25.10 17.82 23.15
N SER A 194 26.32 18.37 23.20
CA SER A 194 26.63 19.54 24.05
C SER A 194 27.41 20.65 23.36
N ALA A 195 27.43 20.69 22.02
CA ALA A 195 28.15 21.72 21.25
C ALA A 195 27.24 22.51 20.29
N ALA A 196 25.96 22.70 20.64
CA ALA A 196 24.99 23.43 19.83
C ALA A 196 24.22 24.51 20.62
N SER A 197 24.87 25.17 21.59
CA SER A 197 24.24 26.23 22.39
C SER A 197 24.88 27.61 22.31
N ASP A 198 25.98 27.81 21.55
CA ASP A 198 26.73 29.08 21.59
C ASP A 198 26.88 29.78 20.22
N VAL A 199 25.83 29.79 19.39
CA VAL A 199 25.75 30.69 18.22
C VAL A 199 24.35 31.31 18.12
N ALA A 200 23.97 32.07 19.15
CA ALA A 200 22.78 32.92 19.12
C ALA A 200 23.06 34.26 19.83
N ARG A 201 24.05 35.01 19.32
CA ARG A 201 24.27 36.40 19.71
C ARG A 201 24.78 37.18 18.51
N GLY A 202 23.88 37.85 17.80
CA GLY A 202 24.26 38.88 16.83
C GLY A 202 23.42 38.97 15.56
N GLN A 203 22.10 39.14 15.67
CA GLN A 203 21.33 39.91 14.68
C GLN A 203 20.20 40.67 15.37
N GLN A 204 20.52 41.88 15.83
CA GLN A 204 19.54 42.93 16.07
C GLN A 204 19.19 43.56 14.72
N GLY A 205 17.90 43.69 14.42
CA GLY A 205 17.43 44.59 13.36
C GLY A 205 16.71 43.92 12.19
N LEU A 206 15.64 43.17 12.44
CA LEU A 206 14.61 42.95 11.42
C LEU A 206 13.23 43.12 12.08
N ASN A 207 12.41 43.96 11.45
CA ASN A 207 11.06 44.29 11.87
C ASN A 207 10.24 43.03 12.16
N PRO A 208 9.42 43.01 13.24
CA PRO A 208 8.54 41.89 13.50
C PRO A 208 7.56 41.72 12.34
N PRO A 209 7.36 40.50 11.82
CA PRO A 209 6.33 40.24 10.84
C PRO A 209 4.95 40.55 11.44
N PRO A 210 3.99 41.05 10.63
CA PRO A 210 2.65 41.36 11.10
C PRO A 210 2.01 40.10 11.72
N ALA A 211 1.39 40.28 12.88
CA ALA A 211 0.72 39.21 13.60
C ALA A 211 -0.32 38.52 12.70
N PRO A 212 -0.45 37.19 12.76
CA PRO A 212 -1.45 36.47 11.97
C PRO A 212 -2.85 36.94 12.36
N VAL A 213 -3.54 37.57 11.41
CA VAL A 213 -4.96 37.92 11.54
C VAL A 213 -5.75 36.63 11.46
N VAL A 214 -6.31 36.20 12.59
CA VAL A 214 -7.22 35.06 12.64
C VAL A 214 -8.54 35.48 12.01
N VAL A 215 -8.70 35.19 10.72
CA VAL A 215 -9.97 35.34 10.01
C VAL A 215 -10.88 34.20 10.44
N ARG A 216 -11.75 34.47 11.43
CA ARG A 216 -12.88 33.58 11.75
C ARG A 216 -13.88 33.64 10.60
N HIS A 217 -13.86 32.63 9.74
CA HIS A 217 -14.94 32.40 8.80
C HIS A 217 -16.22 32.10 9.60
N LYS A 218 -17.19 33.00 9.54
CA LYS A 218 -18.57 32.69 9.95
C LYS A 218 -19.09 31.63 8.99
N ASP A 219 -19.31 30.46 9.55
CA ASP A 219 -20.03 29.31 9.03
C ASP A 219 -21.12 29.71 8.02
N SER A 220 -20.81 29.49 6.74
CA SER A 220 -21.79 29.59 5.66
C SER A 220 -22.50 28.25 5.61
N GLY A 221 -23.49 28.10 6.50
CA GLY A 221 -24.30 26.90 6.61
C GLY A 221 -24.97 26.56 5.28
N VAL A 222 -24.36 25.65 4.53
CA VAL A 222 -25.02 24.90 3.47
C VAL A 222 -25.61 23.67 4.12
N ARG A 223 -26.93 23.70 4.35
CA ARG A 223 -27.71 22.51 4.66
C ARG A 223 -27.73 21.65 3.40
N LEU A 224 -27.00 20.55 3.41
CA LEU A 224 -27.21 19.47 2.45
C LEU A 224 -28.55 18.83 2.77
N GLU A 225 -29.49 18.91 1.82
CA GLU A 225 -30.70 18.10 1.88
C GLU A 225 -30.32 16.63 1.82
N THR A 226 -30.76 15.88 2.83
CA THR A 226 -30.64 14.43 2.89
C THR A 226 -31.62 13.83 1.88
N ALA A 227 -31.24 13.81 0.61
CA ALA A 227 -31.95 13.04 -0.39
C ALA A 227 -31.69 11.55 -0.14
N SER A 228 -32.66 10.89 0.51
CA SER A 228 -32.83 9.45 0.53
C SER A 228 -32.95 8.95 -0.91
N SER A 229 -31.86 8.50 -1.51
CA SER A 229 -31.90 7.74 -2.76
C SER A 229 -31.10 6.44 -2.61
N SER A 230 -31.88 5.36 -2.58
CA SER A 230 -31.44 3.99 -2.82
C SER A 230 -30.73 3.94 -4.18
N THR A 231 -29.39 4.05 -4.17
CA THR A 231 -28.57 3.83 -5.37
C THR A 231 -27.62 2.68 -5.11
N ALA A 232 -27.84 1.59 -5.85
CA ALA A 232 -27.03 0.39 -5.83
C ALA A 232 -25.56 0.73 -6.09
N ALA A 233 -24.69 0.38 -5.14
CA ALA A 233 -23.26 0.51 -5.28
C ALA A 233 -22.76 -0.35 -6.47
N PRO A 234 -21.89 0.18 -7.34
CA PRO A 234 -21.30 -0.62 -8.40
C PRO A 234 -20.41 -1.71 -7.79
N ALA A 235 -20.58 -2.94 -8.24
CA ALA A 235 -19.72 -4.06 -7.88
C ALA A 235 -18.29 -3.79 -8.38
N ILE A 236 -17.36 -3.55 -7.47
CA ILE A 236 -15.94 -3.42 -7.76
C ILE A 236 -15.40 -4.84 -8.05
N VAL A 237 -15.13 -5.13 -9.31
CA VAL A 237 -14.50 -6.38 -9.75
C VAL A 237 -13.00 -6.13 -9.86
N GLU A 238 -12.23 -6.72 -8.95
CA GLU A 238 -10.77 -6.68 -8.98
C GLU A 238 -10.25 -7.73 -9.99
N LEU A 239 -9.70 -7.27 -11.11
CA LEU A 239 -9.09 -8.15 -12.11
C LEU A 239 -7.58 -8.31 -11.79
N PRO A 240 -7.06 -9.55 -11.73
CA PRO A 240 -5.63 -9.76 -11.58
C PRO A 240 -4.88 -9.25 -12.82
N PRO A 241 -3.67 -8.70 -12.66
CA PRO A 241 -2.87 -8.21 -13.79
C PRO A 241 -2.52 -9.36 -14.74
N GLY A 242 -2.96 -9.25 -16.00
CA GLY A 242 -2.51 -10.09 -17.10
C GLY A 242 -1.15 -9.61 -17.57
N TYR A 243 -0.08 -10.34 -17.24
CA TYR A 243 1.24 -10.07 -17.78
C TYR A 243 1.33 -10.68 -19.19
N THR A 244 1.51 -9.83 -20.20
CA THR A 244 2.02 -10.26 -21.51
C THR A 244 3.51 -9.99 -21.52
N LEU A 245 4.30 -11.05 -21.70
CA LEU A 245 5.73 -10.96 -21.97
C LEU A 245 5.89 -10.80 -23.48
N THR A 246 6.42 -9.66 -23.92
CA THR A 246 6.93 -9.43 -25.28
C THR A 246 8.43 -9.23 -25.20
#